data_AF-A0A7J6NT76-F1
#
_entry.id   AF-A0A7J6NT76-F1
#
_cell.length_a   1.000
_cell.length_b   1.000
_cell.length_c   1.000
_cell.angle_alpha   90.00
_cell.angle_beta   90.00
_cell.angle_gamma   90.00
#
_symmetry.space_group_name_H-M   'P 1'
#
loop_
_entity.id
_entity.type
_entity.pdbx_description
1 polymer ?
#
loop_
_entity_poly.entity_id
_entity_poly.type
_entity_poly.pdbx_seq_one_letter_code
_entity_poly.pdbx_strand_id
1 'polypeptide(L)'
;MSTPTNSLSSDLGVLMIAGCTMTASLSLVHWLSIDERARFKRAWTDYEQIPARDGMEEEMSVLGEEDSKRRRGPKPRAPFIDFLRGLSLAFIVSFHFMWDLREFHFLPHAPPLDKAGGLPIRNYLFFIVYFAISFTSFILACLYSPYLGYAVYAPVVTYCIYSMWWESQVSGVCLIMICLGMSQALVHRNGIVWKEVVTRAAKLSALAALITGLSLWFTPNQWVYFGAVHCLCLNSLLTVPFARRPRAALLGFLLIQSYTMAFGACPLEVPLDWPTLDVMPWFHNFGYCLLGVWLYSKGLHKLASISGIPGTRVYLEDTVLTTFGRHSLIIYLLHQGLLFPIVYGVSLL
;
A
#
# COMPACT_ATOMS: atom_id res chain seq x y z
N MET A 1 35.44 18.01 6.34
CA MET A 1 34.27 17.87 7.23
C MET A 1 33.32 19.02 6.93
N SER A 2 32.38 18.82 6.00
CA SER A 2 31.30 19.78 5.76
C SER A 2 30.34 19.73 6.94
N THR A 3 29.96 20.89 7.47
CA THR A 3 28.99 21.00 8.56
C THR A 3 27.62 20.47 8.12
N PRO A 4 26.93 19.64 8.93
CA PRO A 4 25.63 19.05 8.58
C PRO A 4 24.49 20.06 8.39
N THR A 5 24.72 21.34 8.69
CA THR A 5 23.73 22.42 8.52
C THR A 5 23.60 22.92 7.09
N ASN A 6 24.62 22.71 6.23
CA ASN A 6 24.60 23.18 4.83
C ASN A 6 23.91 22.20 3.86
N SER A 7 23.69 20.95 4.26
CA SER A 7 23.08 19.92 3.40
C SER A 7 21.55 19.94 3.41
N LEU A 8 20.94 20.31 4.54
CA LEU A 8 19.47 20.39 4.59
C LEU A 8 18.95 21.65 3.89
N SER A 9 19.68 22.76 4.00
CA SER A 9 19.29 24.03 3.35
C SER A 9 19.37 23.96 1.83
N SER A 10 20.31 23.18 1.27
CA SER A 10 20.40 22.92 -0.18
C SER A 10 19.26 22.04 -0.68
N ASP A 11 18.91 20.97 0.05
CA ASP A 11 17.84 20.04 -0.37
C ASP A 11 16.43 20.58 -0.14
N LEU A 12 16.26 21.53 0.80
CA LEU A 12 14.95 22.06 1.19
C LEU A 12 14.17 22.65 0.02
N GLY A 13 14.84 23.31 -0.93
CA GLY A 13 14.19 23.86 -2.13
C GLY A 13 13.51 22.77 -2.96
N VAL A 14 14.22 21.65 -3.19
CA VAL A 14 13.70 20.50 -3.95
C VAL A 14 12.56 19.83 -3.17
N LEU A 15 12.71 19.65 -1.86
CA LEU A 15 11.67 19.06 -1.01
C LEU A 15 10.39 19.91 -0.97
N MET A 16 10.52 21.24 -0.96
CA MET A 16 9.38 22.15 -1.02
C MET A 16 8.66 22.06 -2.37
N ILE A 17 9.41 22.04 -3.48
CA ILE A 17 8.83 21.84 -4.82
C ILE A 17 8.11 20.49 -4.89
N ALA A 18 8.75 19.42 -4.43
CA ALA A 18 8.15 18.08 -4.36
C ALA A 18 6.85 18.07 -3.52
N GLY A 19 6.86 18.69 -2.33
CA GLY A 19 5.69 18.81 -1.47
C GLY A 19 4.54 19.62 -2.10
N CYS A 20 4.86 20.72 -2.79
CA CYS A 20 3.88 21.52 -3.54
C CYS A 20 3.29 20.74 -4.71
N THR A 21 4.13 20.05 -5.48
CA THR A 21 3.70 19.18 -6.60
C THR A 21 2.80 18.05 -6.09
N MET A 22 3.13 17.42 -4.97
CA MET A 22 2.32 16.39 -4.36
C MET A 22 0.99 16.94 -3.84
N THR A 23 0.98 18.14 -3.25
CA THR A 23 -0.25 18.84 -2.83
C THR A 23 -1.18 19.09 -4.02
N ALA A 24 -0.65 19.65 -5.10
CA ALA A 24 -1.39 19.93 -6.32
C ALA A 24 -1.95 18.64 -6.95
N SER A 25 -1.12 17.59 -7.00
CA SER A 25 -1.51 16.28 -7.54
C SER A 25 -2.64 15.63 -6.72
N LEU A 26 -2.51 15.61 -5.39
CA LEU A 26 -3.54 15.07 -4.50
C LEU A 26 -4.84 15.87 -4.59
N SER A 27 -4.75 17.20 -4.68
CA SER A 27 -5.91 18.09 -4.84
C SER A 27 -6.63 17.86 -6.17
N LEU A 28 -5.86 17.72 -7.27
CA LEU A 28 -6.39 17.43 -8.59
C LEU A 28 -7.08 16.07 -8.62
N VAL A 29 -6.44 15.02 -8.08
CA VAL A 29 -7.05 13.69 -7.99
C VAL A 29 -8.30 13.73 -7.11
N HIS A 30 -8.28 14.46 -5.99
CA HIS A 30 -9.47 14.63 -5.15
C HIS A 30 -10.63 15.18 -5.95
N TRP A 31 -10.39 16.23 -6.74
CA TRP A 31 -11.41 16.85 -7.57
C TRP A 31 -11.90 15.90 -8.67
N LEU A 32 -10.99 15.28 -9.42
CA LEU A 32 -11.33 14.37 -10.54
C LEU A 32 -12.08 13.11 -10.10
N SER A 33 -11.92 12.66 -8.85
CA SER A 33 -12.54 11.43 -8.36
C SER A 33 -13.81 11.66 -7.52
N ILE A 34 -14.37 12.88 -7.49
CA ILE A 34 -15.63 13.18 -6.77
C ILE A 34 -16.75 12.22 -7.20
N ASP A 35 -17.00 12.09 -8.50
CA ASP A 35 -18.06 11.25 -9.03
C ASP A 35 -17.83 9.76 -8.74
N GLU A 36 -16.58 9.32 -8.78
CA GLU A 36 -16.24 7.95 -8.41
C GLU A 36 -16.53 7.69 -6.93
N ARG A 37 -16.10 8.59 -6.03
CA ARG A 37 -16.34 8.43 -4.59
C ARG A 37 -17.85 8.43 -4.29
N ALA A 38 -18.63 9.27 -4.95
CA ALA A 38 -20.09 9.27 -4.82
C ALA A 38 -20.74 7.92 -5.17
N ARG A 39 -20.25 7.20 -6.19
CA ARG A 39 -20.78 5.88 -6.60
C ARG A 39 -20.57 4.77 -5.57
N PHE A 40 -19.54 4.87 -4.73
CA PHE A 40 -19.19 3.84 -3.75
C PHE A 40 -19.58 4.20 -2.31
N LYS A 41 -20.16 5.40 -2.12
CA LYS A 41 -20.55 5.92 -0.81
C LYS A 41 -21.58 4.99 -0.16
N ARG A 42 -21.31 4.52 1.07
CA ARG A 42 -22.15 3.58 1.85
C ARG A 42 -22.41 2.19 1.24
N ALA A 43 -21.97 1.94 0.01
CA ALA A 43 -22.19 0.66 -0.67
C ALA A 43 -21.68 -0.56 0.13
N TRP A 44 -20.60 -0.39 0.90
CA TRP A 44 -20.07 -1.44 1.77
C TRP A 44 -20.93 -1.68 3.01
N THR A 45 -21.38 -0.61 3.66
CA THR A 45 -22.22 -0.69 4.86
C THR A 45 -23.54 -1.38 4.54
N ASP A 46 -24.14 -1.02 3.41
CA ASP A 46 -25.39 -1.62 2.94
C ASP A 46 -25.18 -3.10 2.60
N TYR A 47 -24.04 -3.46 1.97
CA TYR A 47 -23.71 -4.85 1.66
C TYR A 47 -23.53 -5.74 2.89
N GLU A 48 -22.81 -5.27 3.91
CA GLU A 48 -22.53 -6.06 5.12
C GLU A 48 -23.78 -6.24 6.00
N GLN A 49 -24.82 -5.40 5.82
CA GLN A 49 -26.11 -5.55 6.47
C GLN A 49 -27.02 -6.58 5.81
N ILE A 50 -26.74 -7.00 4.57
CA ILE A 50 -27.51 -8.05 3.90
C ILE A 50 -27.23 -9.38 4.63
N PRO A 51 -28.24 -10.03 5.24
CA PRO A 51 -28.04 -11.34 5.87
C PRO A 51 -27.49 -12.31 4.82
N ALA A 52 -26.55 -13.19 5.22
CA ALA A 52 -26.08 -14.26 4.35
C ALA A 52 -27.28 -15.13 3.96
N ARG A 53 -27.84 -14.91 2.77
CA ARG A 53 -29.05 -15.60 2.30
C ARG A 53 -28.68 -17.02 1.90
N ASP A 54 -29.04 -17.98 2.74
CA ASP A 54 -29.61 -19.23 2.25
C ASP A 54 -30.87 -18.87 1.43
N GLY A 55 -31.00 -19.39 0.20
CA GLY A 55 -32.25 -19.34 -0.58
C GLY A 55 -32.41 -18.25 -1.65
N MET A 56 -31.34 -17.63 -2.16
CA MET A 56 -31.45 -16.60 -3.22
C MET A 56 -31.73 -17.15 -4.63
N GLU A 57 -31.76 -18.47 -4.82
CA GLU A 57 -32.10 -19.11 -6.11
C GLU A 57 -33.60 -19.04 -6.42
N GLU A 58 -34.48 -19.06 -5.40
CA GLU A 58 -35.95 -19.04 -5.60
C GLU A 58 -36.48 -17.63 -5.94
N GLU A 59 -36.01 -16.59 -5.24
CA GLU A 59 -36.47 -15.21 -5.45
C GLU A 59 -35.99 -14.61 -6.79
N MET A 60 -34.88 -15.13 -7.34
CA MET A 60 -34.29 -14.67 -8.60
C MET A 60 -35.01 -15.22 -9.84
N SER A 61 -35.89 -16.22 -9.66
CA SER A 61 -36.78 -16.73 -10.72
C SER A 61 -38.05 -15.87 -10.90
N VAL A 62 -38.39 -15.04 -9.91
CA VAL A 62 -39.64 -14.26 -9.85
C VAL A 62 -39.44 -12.79 -10.23
N LEU A 63 -38.23 -12.25 -10.10
CA LEU A 63 -37.91 -10.87 -10.42
C LEU A 63 -37.39 -10.74 -11.86
N GLY A 64 -38.25 -10.23 -12.75
CA GLY A 64 -37.96 -10.03 -14.17
C GLY A 64 -36.70 -9.21 -14.47
N GLU A 65 -36.17 -9.38 -15.68
CA GLU A 65 -34.88 -8.85 -16.17
C GLU A 65 -34.61 -7.36 -15.90
N GLU A 66 -35.63 -6.53 -15.70
CA GLU A 66 -35.50 -5.09 -15.43
C GLU A 66 -35.01 -4.74 -14.01
N ASP A 67 -35.41 -5.48 -12.97
CA ASP A 67 -34.94 -5.23 -11.60
C ASP A 67 -33.50 -5.76 -11.39
N SER A 68 -33.13 -6.80 -12.16
CA SER A 68 -31.75 -7.31 -12.25
C SER A 68 -30.77 -6.28 -12.81
N LYS A 69 -31.24 -5.36 -13.67
CA LYS A 69 -30.45 -4.25 -14.24
C LYS A 69 -30.33 -3.07 -13.26
N ARG A 70 -31.37 -2.78 -12.45
CA ARG A 70 -31.32 -1.73 -11.41
C ARG A 70 -30.40 -2.06 -10.23
N ARG A 71 -30.19 -3.35 -9.93
CA ARG A 71 -29.27 -3.81 -8.88
C ARG A 71 -27.80 -3.89 -9.30
N ARG A 72 -27.42 -3.48 -10.52
CA ARG A 72 -26.02 -3.43 -10.98
C ARG A 72 -25.29 -2.20 -10.42
N GLY A 73 -25.33 -2.01 -9.10
CA GLY A 73 -24.36 -1.17 -8.42
C GLY A 73 -22.95 -1.76 -8.56
N PRO A 74 -21.89 -0.97 -8.42
CA PRO A 74 -20.54 -1.50 -8.41
C PRO A 74 -20.39 -2.53 -7.28
N LYS A 75 -19.59 -3.58 -7.51
CA LYS A 75 -19.33 -4.60 -6.47
C LYS A 75 -18.88 -3.90 -5.18
N PRO A 76 -19.48 -4.23 -4.02
CA PRO A 76 -19.17 -3.56 -2.77
C PRO A 76 -17.69 -3.79 -2.41
N ARG A 77 -17.01 -2.71 -2.02
CA ARG A 77 -15.58 -2.70 -1.67
C ARG A 77 -15.40 -2.18 -0.26
N ALA A 78 -14.58 -2.87 0.55
CA ALA A 78 -14.28 -2.45 1.91
C ALA A 78 -13.42 -1.17 1.89
N PRO A 79 -13.94 0.00 2.34
CA PRO A 79 -13.22 1.27 2.24
C PRO A 79 -11.90 1.25 3.00
N PHE A 80 -11.85 0.57 4.14
CA PHE A 80 -10.64 0.42 4.93
C PHE A 80 -9.51 -0.31 4.18
N ILE A 81 -9.84 -1.39 3.47
CA ILE A 81 -8.83 -2.18 2.72
C ILE A 81 -8.31 -1.35 1.55
N ASP A 82 -9.19 -0.68 0.81
CA ASP A 82 -8.76 0.20 -0.28
C ASP A 82 -7.95 1.40 0.27
N PHE A 83 -8.36 2.00 1.39
CA PHE A 83 -7.59 3.04 2.06
C PHE A 83 -6.16 2.59 2.39
N LEU A 84 -5.98 1.42 3.02
CA LEU A 84 -4.66 0.88 3.35
C LEU A 84 -3.82 0.58 2.10
N ARG A 85 -4.44 0.08 1.02
CA ARG A 85 -3.75 -0.10 -0.28
C ARG A 85 -3.26 1.23 -0.84
N GLY A 86 -4.10 2.26 -0.77
CA GLY A 86 -3.71 3.60 -1.22
C GLY A 86 -2.60 4.20 -0.38
N LEU A 87 -2.64 3.99 0.95
CA LEU A 87 -1.58 4.42 1.85
C LEU A 87 -0.25 3.69 1.56
N SER A 88 -0.30 2.38 1.33
CA SER A 88 0.85 1.58 0.90
C SER A 88 1.47 2.16 -0.39
N LEU A 89 0.63 2.51 -1.38
CA LEU A 89 1.11 3.13 -2.61
C LEU A 89 1.71 4.51 -2.39
N ALA A 90 1.13 5.32 -1.51
CA ALA A 90 1.71 6.62 -1.19
C ALA A 90 3.15 6.46 -0.68
N PHE A 91 3.41 5.46 0.18
CA PHE A 91 4.78 5.17 0.64
C PHE A 91 5.71 4.69 -0.47
N ILE A 92 5.28 3.70 -1.26
CA ILE A 92 6.13 3.10 -2.30
C ILE A 92 6.44 4.12 -3.41
N VAL A 93 5.43 4.85 -3.89
CA VAL A 93 5.56 5.83 -4.98
C VAL A 93 6.43 7.01 -4.53
N SER A 94 6.19 7.55 -3.34
CA SER A 94 7.01 8.65 -2.82
C SER A 94 8.44 8.21 -2.51
N PHE A 95 8.66 6.98 -2.03
CA PHE A 95 10.00 6.42 -1.90
C PHE A 95 10.74 6.41 -3.24
N HIS A 96 10.13 5.81 -4.27
CA HIS A 96 10.74 5.70 -5.59
C HIS A 96 11.01 7.07 -6.20
N PHE A 97 10.10 8.02 -6.02
CA PHE A 97 10.32 9.40 -6.45
C PHE A 97 11.53 10.05 -5.76
N MET A 98 11.68 9.89 -4.43
CA MET A 98 12.86 10.39 -3.71
C MET A 98 14.15 9.68 -4.13
N TRP A 99 14.07 8.38 -4.41
CA TRP A 99 15.19 7.60 -4.92
C TRP A 99 15.65 8.12 -6.29
N ASP A 100 14.71 8.31 -7.22
CA ASP A 100 15.01 8.82 -8.57
C ASP A 100 15.62 10.23 -8.50
N LEU A 101 15.08 11.13 -7.65
CA LEU A 101 15.66 12.46 -7.44
C LEU A 101 17.10 12.40 -6.96
N ARG A 102 17.44 11.44 -6.10
CA ARG A 102 18.83 11.23 -5.66
C ARG A 102 19.70 10.64 -6.76
N GLU A 103 19.21 9.64 -7.48
CA GLU A 103 19.94 8.98 -8.57
C GLU A 103 20.38 10.00 -9.63
N PHE A 104 19.53 10.98 -9.93
CA PHE A 104 19.83 12.08 -10.85
C PHE A 104 20.43 13.32 -10.17
N HIS A 105 20.96 13.18 -8.95
CA HIS A 105 21.69 14.22 -8.21
C HIS A 105 20.91 15.50 -7.84
N PHE A 106 19.57 15.49 -7.90
CA PHE A 106 18.73 16.58 -7.39
C PHE A 106 18.70 16.63 -5.86
N LEU A 107 18.88 15.48 -5.20
CA LEU A 107 19.08 15.35 -3.75
C LEU A 107 20.47 14.76 -3.48
N PRO A 108 21.55 15.58 -3.56
CA PRO A 108 22.92 15.10 -3.48
C PRO A 108 23.32 14.58 -2.09
N HIS A 109 22.54 14.87 -1.04
CA HIS A 109 22.86 14.51 0.33
C HIS A 109 22.15 13.23 0.77
N ALA A 110 22.83 12.45 1.62
CA ALA A 110 22.21 11.28 2.25
C ALA A 110 21.13 11.73 3.24
N PRO A 111 20.09 10.89 3.47
CA PRO A 111 19.04 11.19 4.43
C PRO A 111 19.61 11.54 5.81
N PRO A 112 19.03 12.53 6.50
CA PRO A 112 19.44 12.91 7.85
C PRO A 112 19.44 11.76 8.86
N LEU A 113 18.58 10.76 8.67
CA LEU A 113 18.43 9.60 9.55
C LEU A 113 18.84 8.27 8.88
N ASP A 114 19.58 8.34 7.76
CA ASP A 114 20.00 7.14 7.01
C ASP A 114 20.84 6.22 7.90
N LYS A 115 20.39 4.96 8.04
CA LYS A 115 21.04 3.92 8.84
C LYS A 115 21.64 4.44 10.14
N ALA A 116 20.86 5.16 10.94
CA ALA A 116 21.28 5.52 12.30
C ALA A 116 21.81 4.25 12.98
N GLY A 117 23.13 4.17 13.24
CA GLY A 117 23.77 2.95 13.75
C GLY A 117 23.05 2.44 15.01
N GLY A 118 22.56 1.20 14.99
CA GLY A 118 21.75 0.63 16.07
C GLY A 118 20.78 -0.46 15.63
N LEU A 119 19.91 -0.89 16.54
CA LEU A 119 18.88 -1.91 16.28
C LEU A 119 17.86 -1.41 15.25
N PRO A 120 17.48 -2.21 14.24
CA PRO A 120 16.50 -1.85 13.21
C PRO A 120 15.18 -1.28 13.76
N ILE A 121 14.75 -1.76 14.93
CA ILE A 121 13.50 -1.34 15.57
C ILE A 121 13.44 0.15 15.90
N ARG A 122 14.59 0.79 16.21
CA ARG A 122 14.61 2.22 16.58
C ARG A 122 14.14 3.09 15.42
N ASN A 123 14.58 2.79 14.20
CA ASN A 123 14.17 3.55 13.03
C ASN A 123 12.69 3.32 12.72
N TYR A 124 12.18 2.10 12.87
CA TYR A 124 10.74 1.86 12.73
C TYR A 124 9.91 2.62 13.77
N LEU A 125 10.39 2.74 15.01
CA LEU A 125 9.71 3.55 16.04
C LEU A 125 9.68 5.03 15.67
N PHE A 126 10.80 5.60 15.21
CA PHE A 126 10.83 6.98 14.72
C PHE A 126 9.91 7.17 13.51
N PHE A 127 9.95 6.26 12.54
CA PHE A 127 9.07 6.30 11.38
C PHE A 127 7.60 6.26 11.79
N ILE A 128 7.21 5.37 12.71
CA ILE A 128 5.85 5.28 13.24
C ILE A 128 5.43 6.59 13.91
N VAL A 129 6.30 7.19 14.73
CA VAL A 129 6.00 8.46 15.41
C VAL A 129 5.83 9.59 14.40
N TYR A 130 6.78 9.76 13.47
CA TYR A 130 6.71 10.78 12.43
C TYR A 130 5.48 10.60 11.55
N PHE A 131 5.20 9.36 11.15
CA PHE A 131 4.01 9.05 10.36
C PHE A 131 2.72 9.32 11.15
N ALA A 132 2.66 8.95 12.44
CA ALA A 132 1.49 9.22 13.28
C ALA A 132 1.23 10.71 13.44
N ILE A 133 2.27 11.53 13.62
CA ILE A 133 2.16 13.00 13.67
C ILE A 133 1.64 13.53 12.33
N SER A 134 2.27 13.12 11.22
CA SER A 134 1.88 13.54 9.86
C SER A 134 0.42 13.18 9.55
N PHE A 135 0.02 11.97 9.90
CA PHE A 135 -1.31 11.44 9.67
C PHE A 135 -2.35 12.11 10.57
N THR A 136 -2.03 12.36 11.84
CA THR A 136 -2.91 13.08 12.76
C THR A 136 -3.15 14.51 12.27
N SER A 137 -2.08 15.23 11.88
CA SER A 137 -2.18 16.58 11.32
C SER A 137 -3.01 16.62 10.03
N PHE A 138 -2.84 15.61 9.16
CA PHE A 138 -3.68 15.44 7.97
C PHE A 138 -5.15 15.27 8.31
N ILE A 139 -5.48 14.34 9.21
CA ILE A 139 -6.86 14.07 9.61
C ILE A 139 -7.50 15.31 10.23
N LEU A 140 -6.79 16.02 11.10
CA LEU A 140 -7.26 17.27 11.70
C LEU A 140 -7.54 18.35 10.65
N ALA A 141 -6.63 18.54 9.69
CA ALA A 141 -6.82 19.49 8.61
C ALA A 141 -7.97 19.10 7.66
N CYS A 142 -8.17 17.80 7.41
CA CYS A 142 -9.31 17.28 6.65
C CYS A 142 -10.67 17.55 7.31
N LEU A 143 -10.73 17.84 8.61
CA LEU A 143 -11.98 18.25 9.27
C LEU A 143 -12.50 19.59 8.75
N TYR A 144 -11.60 20.46 8.28
CA TYR A 144 -11.95 21.76 7.70
C TYR A 144 -12.11 21.68 6.18
N SER A 145 -11.12 21.11 5.50
CA SER A 145 -11.14 20.92 4.05
C SER A 145 -10.17 19.81 3.64
N PRO A 146 -10.55 18.91 2.72
CA PRO A 146 -9.64 17.89 2.22
C PRO A 146 -8.38 18.51 1.57
N TYR A 147 -8.52 19.66 0.91
CA TYR A 147 -7.41 20.38 0.27
C TYR A 147 -6.41 20.94 1.29
N LEU A 148 -6.90 21.45 2.42
CA LEU A 148 -6.04 21.87 3.53
C LEU A 148 -5.31 20.65 4.12
N GLY A 149 -6.01 19.52 4.23
CA GLY A 149 -5.41 18.23 4.54
C GLY A 149 -4.21 17.92 3.64
N TYR A 150 -4.38 17.97 2.32
CA TYR A 150 -3.28 17.69 1.38
C TYR A 150 -2.12 18.69 1.51
N ALA A 151 -2.41 19.97 1.71
CA ALA A 151 -1.39 21.00 1.87
C ALA A 151 -0.54 20.82 3.15
N VAL A 152 -1.11 20.24 4.21
CA VAL A 152 -0.38 19.90 5.44
C VAL A 152 0.33 18.56 5.31
N TYR A 153 -0.36 17.54 4.78
CA TYR A 153 0.17 16.18 4.65
C TYR A 153 1.38 16.11 3.74
N ALA A 154 1.30 16.74 2.56
CA ALA A 154 2.28 16.51 1.53
C ALA A 154 3.70 16.98 1.88
N PRO A 155 3.92 18.22 2.37
CA PRO A 155 5.26 18.64 2.79
C PRO A 155 5.84 17.78 3.92
N VAL A 156 5.00 17.44 4.92
CA VAL A 156 5.44 16.64 6.08
C VAL A 156 5.81 15.22 5.66
N VAL A 157 5.02 14.61 4.78
CA VAL A 157 5.30 13.27 4.25
C VAL A 157 6.52 13.26 3.35
N THR A 158 6.66 14.24 2.45
CA THR A 158 7.87 14.38 1.63
C THR A 158 9.12 14.48 2.50
N TYR A 159 9.09 15.28 3.56
CA TYR A 159 10.21 15.39 4.51
C TYR A 159 10.44 14.09 5.29
N CYS A 160 9.38 13.45 5.77
CA CYS A 160 9.46 12.17 6.49
C CYS A 160 10.10 11.08 5.62
N ILE A 161 9.67 10.96 4.37
CA ILE A 161 10.19 9.98 3.41
C ILE A 161 11.63 10.33 3.04
N TYR A 162 11.94 11.59 2.77
CA TYR A 162 13.34 12.02 2.57
C TYR A 162 14.23 11.63 3.75
N SER A 163 13.73 11.76 4.98
CA SER A 163 14.49 11.44 6.19
C SER A 163 14.63 9.94 6.45
N MET A 164 13.63 9.13 6.07
CA MET A 164 13.46 7.73 6.47
C MET A 164 12.95 6.86 5.31
N TRP A 165 13.58 7.01 4.15
CA TRP A 165 13.12 6.45 2.88
C TRP A 165 13.00 4.92 2.88
N TRP A 166 13.92 4.21 3.52
CA TRP A 166 13.97 2.75 3.56
C TRP A 166 12.83 2.21 4.43
N GLU A 167 12.63 2.83 5.59
CA GLU A 167 11.53 2.51 6.48
C GLU A 167 10.18 2.78 5.83
N SER A 168 10.08 3.82 4.99
CA SER A 168 8.88 4.10 4.20
C SER A 168 8.58 3.00 3.19
N GLN A 169 9.56 2.62 2.36
CA GLN A 169 9.39 1.55 1.37
C GLN A 169 8.96 0.24 2.03
N VAL A 170 9.70 -0.19 3.08
CA VAL A 170 9.42 -1.44 3.79
C VAL A 170 8.03 -1.39 4.43
N SER A 171 7.67 -0.27 5.08
CA SER A 171 6.33 -0.10 5.65
C SER A 171 5.24 -0.15 4.59
N GLY A 172 5.48 0.41 3.40
CA GLY A 172 4.58 0.33 2.26
C GLY A 172 4.32 -1.11 1.84
N VAL A 173 5.37 -1.94 1.78
CA VAL A 173 5.24 -3.37 1.46
C VAL A 173 4.52 -4.12 2.58
N CYS A 174 4.85 -3.89 3.85
CA CYS A 174 4.16 -4.51 4.98
C CYS A 174 2.64 -4.21 4.95
N LEU A 175 2.26 -2.97 4.63
CA LEU A 175 0.85 -2.58 4.49
C LEU A 175 0.16 -3.32 3.34
N ILE A 176 0.79 -3.49 2.18
CA ILE A 176 0.16 -4.24 1.07
C ILE A 176 -0.01 -5.72 1.42
N MET A 177 0.94 -6.30 2.17
CA MET A 177 0.87 -7.69 2.63
C MET A 177 -0.25 -7.88 3.67
N ILE A 178 -0.43 -6.93 4.60
CA ILE A 178 -1.58 -6.90 5.51
C ILE A 178 -2.89 -6.79 4.71
N CYS A 179 -2.96 -5.91 3.72
CA CYS A 179 -4.14 -5.77 2.85
C CYS A 179 -4.46 -7.07 2.12
N LEU A 180 -3.44 -7.76 1.60
CA LEU A 180 -3.58 -9.07 0.95
C LEU A 180 -4.17 -10.08 1.94
N GLY A 181 -3.65 -10.16 3.17
CA GLY A 181 -4.17 -11.04 4.21
C GLY A 181 -5.63 -10.78 4.55
N MET A 182 -5.98 -9.51 4.79
CA MET A 182 -7.38 -9.11 5.05
C MET A 182 -8.29 -9.44 3.86
N SER A 183 -7.81 -9.24 2.64
CA SER A 183 -8.57 -9.54 1.41
C SER A 183 -8.82 -11.03 1.26
N GLN A 184 -7.84 -11.88 1.55
CA GLN A 184 -7.98 -13.34 1.51
C GLN A 184 -8.98 -13.83 2.55
N ALA A 185 -8.90 -13.32 3.79
CA ALA A 185 -9.85 -13.66 4.85
C ALA A 185 -11.28 -13.21 4.52
N LEU A 186 -11.44 -12.06 3.87
CA LEU A 186 -12.74 -11.56 3.41
C LEU A 186 -13.33 -12.43 2.29
N VAL A 187 -12.56 -12.72 1.23
CA VAL A 187 -13.03 -13.51 0.08
C VAL A 187 -13.36 -14.95 0.50
N HIS A 188 -12.58 -15.52 1.42
CA HIS A 188 -12.73 -16.92 1.85
C HIS A 188 -13.51 -17.10 3.15
N ARG A 189 -14.26 -16.08 3.60
CA ARG A 189 -15.04 -16.11 4.85
C ARG A 189 -16.04 -17.28 4.90
N ASN A 190 -16.68 -17.60 3.77
CA ASN A 190 -17.71 -18.64 3.65
C ASN A 190 -17.21 -19.94 3.02
N GLY A 191 -15.93 -20.02 2.63
CA GLY A 191 -15.33 -21.23 2.06
C GLY A 191 -14.11 -20.87 1.23
N ILE A 192 -13.24 -21.83 0.95
CA ILE A 192 -12.13 -21.59 0.02
C ILE A 192 -12.72 -21.56 -1.40
N VAL A 193 -12.60 -20.40 -2.05
CA VAL A 193 -13.10 -20.16 -3.40
C VAL A 193 -11.93 -20.36 -4.36
N TRP A 194 -11.68 -21.61 -4.75
CA TRP A 194 -10.53 -21.99 -5.56
C TRP A 194 -10.42 -21.24 -6.89
N LYS A 195 -11.56 -20.90 -7.51
CA LYS A 195 -11.60 -20.08 -8.73
C LYS A 195 -10.88 -18.74 -8.54
N GLU A 196 -11.11 -18.04 -7.44
CA GLU A 196 -10.49 -16.75 -7.16
C GLU A 196 -9.00 -16.90 -6.82
N VAL A 197 -8.62 -17.98 -6.12
CA VAL A 197 -7.22 -18.32 -5.84
C VAL A 197 -6.45 -18.50 -7.14
N VAL A 198 -6.92 -19.39 -8.02
CA VAL A 198 -6.27 -19.69 -9.31
C VAL A 198 -6.26 -18.46 -10.22
N THR A 199 -7.38 -17.72 -10.30
CA THR A 199 -7.46 -16.51 -11.13
C THR A 199 -6.46 -15.45 -10.69
N ARG A 200 -6.33 -15.22 -9.38
CA ARG A 200 -5.37 -14.27 -8.83
C ARG A 200 -3.94 -14.73 -9.08
N ALA A 201 -3.64 -15.99 -8.79
CA ALA A 201 -2.32 -16.57 -9.01
C ALA A 201 -1.91 -16.45 -10.48
N ALA A 202 -2.77 -16.86 -11.42
CA ALA A 202 -2.50 -16.76 -12.85
C ALA A 202 -2.19 -15.32 -13.30
N LYS A 203 -2.99 -14.33 -12.85
CA LYS A 203 -2.75 -12.92 -13.18
C LYS A 203 -1.42 -12.40 -12.63
N LEU A 204 -1.12 -12.72 -11.37
CA LEU A 204 0.13 -12.26 -10.73
C LEU A 204 1.35 -12.98 -11.30
N SER A 205 1.27 -14.28 -11.59
CA SER A 205 2.33 -15.04 -12.23
C SER A 205 2.61 -14.55 -13.65
N ALA A 206 1.57 -14.28 -14.45
CA ALA A 206 1.74 -13.73 -15.80
C ALA A 206 2.42 -12.35 -15.76
N LEU A 207 2.02 -11.50 -14.81
CA LEU A 207 2.62 -10.19 -14.61
C LEU A 207 4.06 -10.27 -14.12
N ALA A 208 4.35 -11.18 -13.19
CA ALA A 208 5.69 -11.43 -12.68
C ALA A 208 6.63 -11.94 -13.79
N ALA A 209 6.16 -12.87 -14.62
CA ALA A 209 6.89 -13.37 -15.78
C ALA A 209 7.16 -12.25 -16.82
N LEU A 210 6.19 -11.36 -17.04
CA LEU A 210 6.37 -10.19 -17.90
C LEU A 210 7.46 -9.25 -17.36
N ILE A 211 7.42 -8.89 -16.07
CA ILE A 211 8.42 -8.03 -15.44
C ILE A 211 9.82 -8.68 -15.51
N THR A 212 9.89 -9.98 -15.26
CA THR A 212 11.12 -10.77 -15.39
C THR A 212 11.66 -10.73 -16.82
N GLY A 213 10.83 -11.00 -17.82
CA GLY A 213 11.24 -10.98 -19.22
C GLY A 213 11.68 -9.60 -19.71
N LEU A 214 10.97 -8.54 -19.30
CA LEU A 214 11.35 -7.17 -19.64
C LEU A 214 12.67 -6.77 -18.98
N SER A 215 12.86 -7.11 -17.70
CA SER A 215 14.12 -6.81 -17.00
C SER A 215 15.31 -7.61 -17.54
N LEU A 216 15.11 -8.85 -17.98
CA LEU A 216 16.14 -9.60 -18.71
C LEU A 216 16.56 -8.92 -20.01
N TRP A 217 15.62 -8.24 -20.68
CA TRP A 217 15.91 -7.53 -21.92
C TRP A 217 16.61 -6.18 -21.69
N PHE A 218 16.14 -5.37 -20.73
CA PHE A 218 16.70 -4.04 -20.48
C PHE A 218 17.91 -4.03 -19.56
N THR A 219 17.96 -4.90 -18.56
CA THR A 219 18.99 -4.93 -17.51
C THR A 219 19.45 -6.37 -17.21
N PRO A 220 20.04 -7.07 -18.20
CA PRO A 220 20.35 -8.51 -18.09
C PRO A 220 21.26 -8.88 -16.91
N ASN A 221 22.12 -7.98 -16.47
CA ASN A 221 23.03 -8.21 -15.33
C ASN A 221 22.36 -8.05 -13.96
N GLN A 222 21.15 -7.48 -13.91
CA GLN A 222 20.40 -7.19 -12.68
C GLN A 222 18.90 -7.47 -12.87
N TRP A 223 18.58 -8.50 -13.65
CA TRP A 223 17.21 -8.85 -13.97
C TRP A 223 16.42 -9.25 -12.71
N VAL A 224 15.12 -8.98 -12.73
CA VAL A 224 14.24 -9.18 -11.58
C VAL A 224 13.77 -10.64 -11.56
N TYR A 225 14.52 -11.50 -10.86
CA TYR A 225 14.16 -12.92 -10.73
C TYR A 225 13.16 -13.21 -9.62
N PHE A 226 13.12 -12.38 -8.56
CA PHE A 226 12.16 -12.51 -7.46
C PHE A 226 11.81 -11.16 -6.82
N GLY A 227 11.19 -10.28 -7.62
CA GLY A 227 10.72 -8.98 -7.12
C GLY A 227 9.41 -9.03 -6.31
N ALA A 228 8.90 -7.86 -5.98
CA ALA A 228 7.71 -7.67 -5.14
C ALA A 228 6.43 -8.35 -5.70
N VAL A 229 6.24 -8.41 -7.03
CA VAL A 229 5.08 -9.13 -7.63
C VAL A 229 5.19 -10.65 -7.45
N HIS A 230 6.40 -11.21 -7.50
CA HIS A 230 6.63 -12.64 -7.22
C HIS A 230 6.29 -12.96 -5.76
N CYS A 231 6.80 -12.14 -4.85
CA CYS A 231 6.52 -12.24 -3.43
C CYS A 231 5.01 -12.13 -3.14
N LEU A 232 4.32 -11.17 -3.78
CA LEU A 232 2.87 -11.01 -3.66
C LEU A 232 2.10 -12.23 -4.16
N CYS A 233 2.54 -12.84 -5.27
CA CYS A 233 1.96 -14.06 -5.81
C CYS A 233 2.11 -15.22 -4.83
N LEU A 234 3.35 -15.50 -4.39
CA LEU A 234 3.67 -16.59 -3.46
C LEU A 234 2.89 -16.43 -2.15
N ASN A 235 2.97 -15.27 -1.52
CA ASN A 235 2.31 -15.03 -0.25
C ASN A 235 0.78 -15.03 -0.37
N SER A 236 0.22 -14.70 -1.54
CA SER A 236 -1.22 -14.85 -1.77
C SER A 236 -1.68 -16.31 -1.69
N LEU A 237 -0.88 -17.25 -2.18
CA LEU A 237 -1.14 -18.68 -2.12
C LEU A 237 -0.94 -19.22 -0.71
N LEU A 238 0.18 -18.89 -0.07
CA LEU A 238 0.53 -19.36 1.27
C LEU A 238 -0.46 -18.88 2.35
N THR A 239 -1.16 -17.77 2.11
CA THR A 239 -2.14 -17.22 3.06
C THR A 239 -3.47 -17.98 3.03
N VAL A 240 -3.82 -18.65 1.93
CA VAL A 240 -5.13 -19.32 1.76
C VAL A 240 -5.45 -20.31 2.90
N PRO A 241 -4.54 -21.21 3.32
CA PRO A 241 -4.80 -22.15 4.43
C PRO A 241 -5.06 -21.46 5.78
N PHE A 242 -4.62 -20.21 5.93
CA PHE A 242 -4.78 -19.43 7.16
C PHE A 242 -5.98 -18.50 7.14
N ALA A 243 -6.57 -18.22 5.97
CA ALA A 243 -7.63 -17.23 5.78
C ALA A 243 -8.82 -17.36 6.75
N ARG A 244 -9.08 -18.57 7.26
CA ARG A 244 -10.15 -18.89 8.23
C ARG A 244 -9.66 -19.30 9.62
N ARG A 245 -8.36 -19.20 9.89
CA ARG A 245 -7.71 -19.65 11.13
C ARG A 245 -6.98 -18.49 11.81
N PRO A 246 -7.70 -17.47 12.32
CA PRO A 246 -7.09 -16.23 12.81
C PRO A 246 -6.12 -16.44 13.98
N ARG A 247 -6.35 -17.43 14.85
CA ARG A 247 -5.42 -17.76 15.95
C ARG A 247 -4.10 -18.33 15.43
N ALA A 248 -4.17 -19.25 14.46
CA ALA A 248 -2.99 -19.80 13.81
C ALA A 248 -2.23 -18.74 13.02
N ALA A 249 -2.96 -17.83 12.36
CA ALA A 249 -2.37 -16.69 11.66
C ALA A 249 -1.62 -15.75 12.63
N LEU A 250 -2.21 -15.41 13.78
CA LEU A 250 -1.52 -14.60 14.79
C LEU A 250 -0.26 -15.28 15.32
N LEU A 251 -0.35 -16.57 15.67
CA LEU A 251 0.81 -17.33 16.12
C LEU A 251 1.91 -17.37 15.06
N GLY A 252 1.54 -17.62 13.80
CA GLY A 252 2.48 -17.60 12.67
C GLY A 252 3.14 -16.24 12.48
N PHE A 253 2.38 -15.14 12.55
CA PHE A 253 2.94 -13.79 12.53
C PHE A 253 3.96 -13.58 13.65
N LEU A 254 3.61 -13.90 14.91
CA LEU A 254 4.51 -13.72 16.04
C LEU A 254 5.80 -14.54 15.87
N LEU A 255 5.69 -15.82 15.48
CA LEU A 255 6.85 -16.69 15.28
C LEU A 255 7.76 -16.20 14.15
N ILE A 256 7.19 -15.88 12.99
CA ILE A 256 7.94 -15.37 11.82
C ILE A 256 8.61 -14.05 12.17
N GLN A 257 7.89 -13.11 12.79
CA GLN A 257 8.42 -11.80 13.07
C GLN A 257 9.50 -11.86 14.16
N SER A 258 9.29 -12.64 15.22
CA SER A 258 10.31 -12.88 16.25
C SER A 258 11.56 -13.52 15.66
N TYR A 259 11.41 -14.53 14.80
CA TYR A 259 12.53 -15.17 14.13
C TYR A 259 13.30 -14.19 13.25
N THR A 260 12.61 -13.49 12.36
CA THR A 260 13.29 -12.58 11.41
C THR A 260 13.93 -11.37 12.08
N MET A 261 13.40 -10.93 13.22
CA MET A 261 14.04 -9.90 14.05
C MET A 261 15.27 -10.40 14.81
N ALA A 262 15.27 -11.67 15.25
CA ALA A 262 16.36 -12.23 16.04
C ALA A 262 17.52 -12.77 15.18
N PHE A 263 17.19 -13.38 14.03
CA PHE A 263 18.13 -14.14 13.21
C PHE A 263 18.30 -13.60 11.79
N GLY A 264 17.52 -12.59 11.39
CA GLY A 264 17.58 -12.02 10.04
C GLY A 264 16.80 -12.83 9.00
N ALA A 265 17.36 -12.98 7.80
CA ALA A 265 16.70 -13.68 6.70
C ALA A 265 16.50 -15.17 7.00
N CYS A 266 15.34 -15.71 6.63
CA CYS A 266 15.09 -17.15 6.75
C CYS A 266 15.98 -17.93 5.77
N PRO A 267 16.55 -19.08 6.14
CA PRO A 267 17.29 -19.94 5.21
C PRO A 267 16.47 -20.40 3.99
N LEU A 268 15.13 -20.32 4.06
CA LEU A 268 14.22 -20.63 2.96
C LEU A 268 13.93 -19.40 2.05
N GLU A 269 14.54 -18.25 2.34
CA GLU A 269 14.47 -17.09 1.45
C GLU A 269 15.10 -17.39 0.09
N VAL A 270 14.73 -16.59 -0.91
CA VAL A 270 15.33 -16.72 -2.23
C VAL A 270 16.81 -16.33 -2.15
N PRO A 271 17.73 -17.17 -2.66
CA PRO A 271 19.16 -16.86 -2.63
C PRO A 271 19.46 -15.53 -3.31
N LEU A 272 20.40 -14.78 -2.73
CA LEU A 272 20.88 -13.48 -3.23
C LEU A 272 22.24 -13.62 -3.93
N ASP A 273 22.50 -14.79 -4.53
CA ASP A 273 23.78 -15.11 -5.16
C ASP A 273 24.04 -14.25 -6.42
N TRP A 274 22.97 -13.68 -7.00
CA TRP A 274 23.01 -12.86 -8.21
C TRP A 274 22.46 -11.46 -7.95
N PRO A 275 23.08 -10.40 -8.49
CA PRO A 275 22.52 -9.06 -8.43
C PRO A 275 21.13 -8.99 -9.09
N THR A 276 20.21 -8.26 -8.48
CA THR A 276 18.86 -7.99 -9.00
C THR A 276 18.42 -6.59 -8.62
N LEU A 277 17.66 -5.93 -9.50
CA LEU A 277 17.09 -4.60 -9.25
C LEU A 277 16.03 -4.62 -8.14
N ASP A 278 15.33 -5.73 -7.96
CA ASP A 278 14.29 -5.89 -6.95
C ASP A 278 14.33 -7.30 -6.36
N VAL A 279 14.34 -7.38 -5.03
CA VAL A 279 14.19 -8.61 -4.30
C VAL A 279 13.49 -8.36 -2.97
N MET A 280 12.55 -9.24 -2.65
CA MET A 280 11.71 -9.07 -1.47
C MET A 280 11.73 -10.36 -0.62
N PRO A 281 12.04 -10.26 0.69
CA PRO A 281 12.06 -11.43 1.57
C PRO A 281 10.64 -11.97 1.75
N TRP A 282 10.31 -13.09 1.12
CA TRP A 282 8.93 -13.59 1.08
C TRP A 282 8.48 -14.09 2.45
N PHE A 283 9.37 -14.70 3.23
CA PHE A 283 9.04 -15.32 4.51
C PHE A 283 8.72 -14.24 5.55
N HIS A 284 9.53 -13.18 5.61
CA HIS A 284 9.24 -12.02 6.45
C HIS A 284 7.90 -11.38 6.07
N ASN A 285 7.65 -11.17 4.77
CA ASN A 285 6.42 -10.59 4.27
C ASN A 285 5.19 -11.48 4.48
N PHE A 286 5.37 -12.80 4.50
CA PHE A 286 4.30 -13.75 4.80
C PHE A 286 3.72 -13.54 6.20
N GLY A 287 4.57 -13.19 7.18
CA GLY A 287 4.13 -12.81 8.53
C GLY A 287 3.08 -11.69 8.50
N TYR A 288 3.30 -10.63 7.71
CA TYR A 288 2.36 -9.52 7.57
C TYR A 288 1.06 -9.92 6.87
N CYS A 289 1.08 -10.89 5.95
CA CYS A 289 -0.16 -11.47 5.42
C CYS A 289 -0.98 -12.16 6.51
N LEU A 290 -0.33 -12.93 7.39
CA LEU A 290 -1.00 -13.58 8.51
C LEU A 290 -1.53 -12.57 9.52
N LEU A 291 -0.80 -11.48 9.79
CA LEU A 291 -1.31 -10.37 10.59
C LEU A 291 -2.59 -9.79 9.99
N GLY A 292 -2.63 -9.59 8.66
CA GLY A 292 -3.84 -9.15 7.96
C GLY A 292 -5.04 -10.06 8.17
N VAL A 293 -4.86 -11.38 8.12
CA VAL A 293 -5.92 -12.35 8.41
C VAL A 293 -6.45 -12.19 9.84
N TRP A 294 -5.55 -12.01 10.82
CA TRP A 294 -5.96 -11.79 12.20
C TRP A 294 -6.70 -10.46 12.39
N LEU A 295 -6.20 -9.37 11.81
CA LEU A 295 -6.83 -8.04 11.86
C LEU A 295 -8.23 -8.04 11.22
N TYR A 296 -8.42 -8.81 10.15
CA TYR A 296 -9.74 -9.04 9.58
C TYR A 296 -10.71 -9.64 10.61
N SER A 297 -10.27 -10.67 11.36
CA SER A 297 -11.10 -11.31 12.39
C SER A 297 -11.48 -10.39 13.56
N LYS A 298 -10.71 -9.33 13.79
CA LYS A 298 -11.01 -8.27 14.76
C LYS A 298 -11.96 -7.20 14.23
N GLY A 299 -12.45 -7.35 12.99
CA GLY A 299 -13.39 -6.41 12.39
C GLY A 299 -12.76 -5.13 11.86
N LEU A 300 -11.43 -5.06 11.75
CA LEU A 300 -10.77 -3.81 11.33
C LEU A 300 -11.16 -3.37 9.91
N HIS A 301 -11.49 -4.33 9.04
CA HIS A 301 -12.02 -4.09 7.69
C HIS A 301 -13.38 -3.34 7.68
N LYS A 302 -14.09 -3.29 8.81
CA LYS A 302 -15.38 -2.61 8.96
C LYS A 302 -15.22 -1.14 9.32
N LEU A 303 -14.01 -0.66 9.56
CA LEU A 303 -13.75 0.74 9.89
C LEU A 303 -14.07 1.63 8.69
N ALA A 304 -15.17 2.37 8.75
CA ALA A 304 -15.60 3.26 7.67
C ALA A 304 -15.19 4.72 7.87
N SER A 305 -14.96 5.13 9.12
CA SER A 305 -14.64 6.51 9.48
C SER A 305 -13.70 6.59 10.68
N ILE A 306 -12.87 7.62 10.69
CA ILE A 306 -12.00 7.97 11.83
C ILE A 306 -12.53 9.29 12.43
N SER A 307 -12.54 9.38 13.75
CA SER A 307 -12.91 10.58 14.50
C SER A 307 -11.72 11.03 15.33
N GLY A 308 -11.15 12.20 15.01
CA GLY A 308 -10.06 12.80 15.80
C GLY A 308 -10.57 13.72 16.91
N ILE A 309 -11.75 14.32 16.72
CA ILE A 309 -12.40 15.22 17.68
C ILE A 309 -13.85 14.74 17.88
N PRO A 310 -14.37 14.68 19.13
CA PRO A 310 -15.77 14.35 19.39
C PRO A 310 -16.73 15.16 18.52
N GLY A 311 -17.64 14.48 17.82
CA GLY A 311 -18.62 15.12 16.93
C GLY A 311 -18.17 15.28 15.47
N THR A 312 -16.90 15.02 15.14
CA THR A 312 -16.40 15.08 13.76
C THR A 312 -16.05 13.68 13.23
N ARG A 313 -16.29 13.42 11.93
CA ARG A 313 -15.96 12.14 11.30
C ARG A 313 -15.37 12.36 9.91
N VAL A 314 -14.18 11.80 9.68
CA VAL A 314 -13.60 11.66 8.34
C VAL A 314 -13.95 10.26 7.83
N TYR A 315 -14.74 10.18 6.77
CA TYR A 315 -15.05 8.91 6.12
C TYR A 315 -13.90 8.51 5.20
N LEU A 316 -13.43 7.26 5.34
CA LEU A 316 -12.30 6.77 4.55
C LEU A 316 -12.63 6.72 3.06
N GLU A 317 -13.88 6.41 2.72
CA GLU A 317 -14.39 6.39 1.35
C GLU A 317 -14.31 7.73 0.61
N ASP A 318 -14.28 8.85 1.36
CA ASP A 318 -14.18 10.20 0.81
C ASP A 318 -12.72 10.64 0.59
N THR A 319 -11.74 9.82 0.98
CA THR A 319 -10.31 10.14 0.82
C THR A 319 -9.77 9.74 -0.55
N VAL A 320 -8.77 10.50 -1.03
CA VAL A 320 -7.99 10.16 -2.24
C VAL A 320 -7.25 8.83 -2.08
N LEU A 321 -6.82 8.49 -0.87
CA LEU A 321 -6.14 7.21 -0.60
C LEU A 321 -7.04 6.02 -0.95
N THR A 322 -8.33 6.06 -0.63
CA THR A 322 -9.25 4.99 -1.05
C THR A 322 -9.37 4.91 -2.57
N THR A 323 -9.32 6.04 -3.27
CA THR A 323 -9.32 6.07 -4.75
C THR A 323 -8.05 5.41 -5.31
N PHE A 324 -6.88 5.74 -4.76
CA PHE A 324 -5.63 5.05 -5.12
C PHE A 324 -5.69 3.54 -4.84
N GLY A 325 -6.27 3.14 -3.71
CA GLY A 325 -6.48 1.75 -3.37
C GLY A 325 -7.33 0.97 -4.38
N ARG A 326 -8.37 1.61 -4.91
CA ARG A 326 -9.26 1.02 -5.91
C ARG A 326 -8.55 0.69 -7.22
N HIS A 327 -7.61 1.55 -7.62
CA HIS A 327 -6.80 1.46 -8.84
C HIS A 327 -5.37 0.96 -8.57
N SER A 328 -5.15 0.32 -7.42
CA SER A 328 -3.81 0.11 -6.89
C SER A 328 -2.87 -0.66 -7.80
N LEU A 329 -3.36 -1.68 -8.51
CA LEU A 329 -2.54 -2.48 -9.43
C LEU A 329 -2.00 -1.64 -10.58
N ILE A 330 -2.81 -0.77 -11.16
CA ILE A 330 -2.41 0.06 -12.31
C ILE A 330 -1.38 1.09 -11.84
N ILE A 331 -1.64 1.76 -10.71
CA ILE A 331 -0.72 2.74 -10.14
C ILE A 331 0.62 2.05 -9.78
N TYR A 332 0.57 0.89 -9.15
CA TYR A 332 1.75 0.10 -8.82
C TYR A 332 2.58 -0.29 -10.05
N LEU A 333 1.96 -0.61 -11.18
CA LEU A 333 2.71 -0.98 -12.38
C LEU A 333 3.29 0.23 -13.12
N LEU A 334 2.54 1.33 -13.15
CA LEU A 334 2.93 2.50 -13.93
C LEU A 334 3.87 3.44 -13.19
N HIS A 335 3.89 3.45 -11.85
CA HIS A 335 4.62 4.48 -11.11
C HIS A 335 6.10 4.55 -11.49
N GLN A 336 6.89 3.46 -11.37
CA GLN A 336 8.32 3.52 -11.69
C GLN A 336 8.57 3.70 -13.19
N GLY A 337 7.75 3.08 -14.04
CA GLY A 337 7.84 3.24 -15.50
C GLY A 337 7.54 4.66 -15.99
N LEU A 338 6.84 5.48 -15.20
CA LEU A 338 6.55 6.88 -15.49
C LEU A 338 7.49 7.83 -14.75
N LEU A 339 7.69 7.63 -13.44
CA LEU A 339 8.51 8.50 -12.59
C LEU A 339 9.95 8.58 -13.09
N PHE A 340 10.57 7.42 -13.35
CA PHE A 340 11.97 7.37 -13.74
C PHE A 340 12.24 8.15 -15.05
N PRO A 341 11.51 7.92 -16.17
CA PRO A 341 11.69 8.73 -17.38
C PRO A 341 11.39 10.21 -17.20
N ILE A 342 10.42 10.58 -16.35
CA ILE A 342 10.10 11.99 -16.08
C ILE A 342 11.27 12.68 -15.37
N VAL A 343 11.80 12.09 -14.30
CA VAL A 343 12.93 12.67 -13.56
C VAL A 343 14.18 12.71 -14.43
N TYR A 344 14.44 11.64 -15.20
CA TYR A 344 15.53 11.63 -16.18
C TYR A 344 15.39 12.75 -17.21
N GLY A 345 14.20 12.95 -17.78
CA GLY A 345 13.92 14.02 -18.73
C GLY A 345 14.19 15.40 -18.14
N VAL A 346 13.81 15.63 -16.88
CA VAL A 346 14.11 16.87 -16.16
C VAL A 346 15.62 17.03 -15.90
N SER A 347 16.37 15.95 -15.67
CA SER A 347 17.84 16.03 -15.49
C SER A 347 18.62 16.38 -16.75
N LEU A 348 17.98 16.34 -17.92
CA LEU A 348 18.58 16.73 -19.19
C LEU A 348 18.37 18.22 -19.53
N LEU A 349 17.53 18.92 -18.75
CA LEU A 349 17.28 20.36 -18.88
C LEU A 349 18.32 21.14 -18.07
#